data_AF-A0AAV0XPY3-F1
#
_entry.id   AF-A0AAV0XPY3-F1
#
_cell.length_a   1.000
_cell.length_b   1.000
_cell.length_c   1.000
_cell.angle_alpha   90.00
_cell.angle_beta   90.00
_cell.angle_gamma   90.00
#
_symmetry.space_group_name_H-M   'P 1'
#
loop_
_entity.id
_entity.type
_entity.pdbx_description
1 polymer ?
#
loop_
_entity_poly.entity_id
_entity_poly.type
_entity_poly.pdbx_seq_one_letter_code
_entity_poly.pdbx_strand_id
1 'polypeptide(L)'
;MYGMYLLHKEEIRLANGGNDVKEKVLYHVTSESNAVESLISGLDWRRTQRSRFGSGVSFSNDADYCNYYANNSTDKVGARVIIINTVLMNDTYLTKRLNKENTLCIPPGTADTTVSPNGHVFVKYYDFESYPLFFVYYRWTPELLNESKFFIIKTEQMLCEQVADLHIAESSTLQRRSRSASKQRRRRQRRAAAKADAEAAARADAESEARADAEAEANAELEDEAAEAKAEADAEAKEQTEAEAAALLQCHRQYDIKQRRQRLRRAASKAEADAEAKEQTEAEAAALLQCHRQYDIKQRRQRLRRAAFKAEAESEAAEAADLLRRQRRYDSKQRRQRLSRAAAKAEVTM
;
A
#
# COMPACT_ATOMS: atom_id res chain seq x y z
N MET A 1 2.83 -2.63 -1.73
CA MET A 1 2.08 -2.73 -0.45
C MET A 1 0.57 -2.72 -0.63
N TYR A 2 -0.06 -1.67 -1.18
CA TYR A 2 -1.54 -1.57 -1.22
C TYR A 2 -2.26 -2.78 -1.87
N GLY A 3 -1.75 -3.30 -2.98
CA GLY A 3 -2.32 -4.49 -3.62
C GLY A 3 -2.28 -5.75 -2.73
N MET A 4 -1.21 -5.93 -1.94
CA MET A 4 -1.09 -7.05 -0.99
C MET A 4 -2.01 -6.87 0.21
N TYR A 5 -2.17 -5.63 0.69
CA TYR A 5 -3.13 -5.30 1.73
C TYR A 5 -4.56 -5.63 1.30
N LEU A 6 -4.96 -5.25 0.07
CA LEU A 6 -6.29 -5.58 -0.46
C LEU A 6 -6.50 -7.08 -0.63
N LEU A 7 -5.48 -7.80 -1.13
CA LEU A 7 -5.54 -9.25 -1.25
C LEU A 7 -5.76 -9.91 0.11
N HIS A 8 -4.98 -9.51 1.12
CA HIS A 8 -5.08 -10.07 2.45
C HIS A 8 -6.40 -9.72 3.15
N LYS A 9 -6.92 -8.51 2.92
CA LYS A 9 -8.27 -8.11 3.35
C LYS A 9 -9.34 -9.06 2.79
N GLU A 10 -9.26 -9.41 1.51
CA GLU A 10 -10.20 -10.34 0.90
C GLU A 10 -10.05 -11.77 1.44
N GLU A 11 -8.83 -12.22 1.74
CA GLU A 11 -8.57 -13.51 2.40
C GLU A 11 -9.25 -13.59 3.77
N ILE A 12 -9.08 -12.56 4.61
CA ILE A 12 -9.74 -12.48 5.92
C ILE A 12 -11.27 -12.43 5.74
N ARG A 13 -11.78 -11.68 4.76
CA ARG A 13 -13.22 -11.61 4.46
C ARG A 13 -13.79 -12.99 4.15
N LEU A 14 -13.11 -13.75 3.31
CA LEU A 14 -13.52 -15.10 2.93
C LEU A 14 -13.45 -16.07 4.13
N ALA A 15 -12.39 -15.99 4.94
CA ALA A 15 -12.26 -16.79 6.16
C ALA A 15 -13.39 -16.51 7.17
N ASN A 16 -13.88 -15.27 7.20
CA ASN A 16 -15.00 -14.83 8.03
C ASN A 16 -16.38 -15.12 7.43
N GLY A 17 -16.48 -16.01 6.45
CA GLY A 17 -17.75 -16.39 5.81
C GLY A 17 -18.32 -15.31 4.87
N GLY A 18 -17.46 -14.42 4.36
CA GLY A 18 -17.86 -13.31 3.49
C GLY A 18 -18.23 -12.03 4.22
N ASN A 19 -18.14 -12.00 5.55
CA ASN A 19 -18.38 -10.78 6.34
C ASN A 19 -17.25 -9.77 6.16
N ASP A 20 -17.61 -8.49 6.06
CA ASP A 20 -16.63 -7.41 5.91
C ASP A 20 -15.62 -7.37 7.06
N VAL A 21 -14.35 -7.18 6.69
CA VAL A 21 -13.24 -7.09 7.64
C VAL A 21 -13.27 -5.75 8.34
N LYS A 22 -13.14 -5.77 9.67
CA LYS A 22 -13.08 -4.54 10.46
C LYS A 22 -11.74 -3.86 10.25
N GLU A 23 -11.78 -2.60 9.81
CA GLU A 23 -10.61 -1.74 9.69
C GLU A 23 -10.56 -0.75 10.86
N LYS A 24 -9.37 -0.48 11.37
CA LYS A 24 -9.12 0.59 12.35
C LYS A 24 -8.04 1.54 11.87
N VAL A 25 -8.25 2.83 12.10
CA VAL A 25 -7.19 3.83 11.95
C VAL A 25 -6.35 3.82 13.24
N LEU A 26 -5.08 3.47 13.13
CA LEU A 26 -4.14 3.41 14.25
C LEU A 26 -2.84 4.14 13.92
N TYR A 27 -2.13 4.54 14.96
CA TYR A 27 -0.91 5.32 14.88
C TYR A 27 0.31 4.46 15.18
N HIS A 28 1.39 4.70 14.45
CA HIS A 28 2.73 4.16 14.73
C HIS A 28 3.72 5.31 14.69
N VAL A 29 4.56 5.46 15.73
CA VAL A 29 5.55 6.56 15.78
C VAL A 29 6.95 5.98 15.68
N THR A 30 7.75 6.57 14.80
CA THR A 30 9.12 6.14 14.52
C THR A 30 10.00 7.33 14.13
N SER A 31 11.30 7.08 13.91
CA SER A 31 12.22 8.09 13.37
C SER A 31 11.95 8.33 11.88
N GLU A 32 12.35 9.49 11.38
CA GLU A 32 12.25 9.81 9.95
C GLU A 32 12.91 8.75 9.05
N SER A 33 14.13 8.32 9.37
CA SER A 33 14.85 7.29 8.61
C SER A 33 14.05 5.98 8.51
N ASN A 34 13.49 5.53 9.62
CA ASN A 34 12.70 4.30 9.67
C ASN A 34 11.37 4.44 8.94
N ALA A 35 10.76 5.62 8.99
CA ALA A 35 9.53 5.91 8.27
C ALA A 35 9.73 5.83 6.75
N VAL A 36 10.82 6.42 6.24
CA VAL A 36 11.19 6.34 4.82
C VAL A 36 11.46 4.89 4.40
N GLU A 37 12.19 4.13 5.21
CA GLU A 37 12.45 2.72 4.90
C GLU A 37 11.18 1.86 4.91
N SER A 38 10.23 2.19 5.79
CA SER A 38 8.93 1.52 5.88
C SER A 38 8.07 1.73 4.63
N LEU A 39 8.27 2.82 3.88
CA LEU A 39 7.59 3.03 2.60
C LEU A 39 8.07 2.06 1.51
N ILE A 40 9.32 1.61 1.60
CA ILE A 40 9.94 0.72 0.60
C ILE A 40 9.67 -0.74 0.97
N SER A 41 9.91 -1.09 2.23
CA SER A 41 9.95 -2.47 2.70
C SER A 41 8.73 -2.91 3.52
N GLY A 42 7.87 -1.98 3.94
CA GLY A 42 6.83 -2.23 4.93
C GLY A 42 7.33 -2.08 6.36
N LEU A 43 6.41 -2.21 7.33
CA LEU A 43 6.75 -2.16 8.75
C LEU A 43 7.32 -3.51 9.18
N ASP A 44 8.63 -3.59 9.40
CA ASP A 44 9.30 -4.81 9.85
C ASP A 44 9.47 -4.84 11.38
N TRP A 45 8.71 -5.72 12.04
CA TRP A 45 8.81 -5.89 13.49
C TRP A 45 10.13 -6.49 13.95
N ARG A 46 10.87 -7.20 13.08
CA ARG A 46 12.16 -7.84 13.42
C ARG A 46 13.23 -6.83 13.78
N ARG A 47 13.03 -5.58 13.39
CA ARG A 47 13.92 -4.44 13.72
C ARG A 47 13.59 -3.83 15.08
N THR A 48 12.43 -4.17 15.66
CA THR A 48 11.97 -3.63 16.94
C THR A 48 12.33 -4.58 18.07
N GLN A 49 13.14 -4.11 19.03
CA GLN A 49 13.48 -4.88 20.23
C GLN A 49 12.38 -4.88 21.30
N ARG A 50 11.32 -4.09 21.12
CA ARG A 50 10.22 -3.92 22.07
C ARG A 50 9.10 -4.92 21.76
N SER A 51 9.01 -6.00 22.52
CA SER A 51 8.01 -7.07 22.32
C SER A 51 7.07 -7.27 23.52
N ARG A 52 6.75 -6.19 24.26
CA ARG A 52 6.01 -6.27 25.54
C ARG A 52 4.68 -7.03 25.45
N PHE A 53 3.94 -6.81 24.37
CA PHE A 53 2.65 -7.46 24.07
C PHE A 53 2.76 -8.45 22.89
N GLY A 54 3.99 -8.70 22.45
CA GLY A 54 4.35 -9.72 21.49
C GLY A 54 5.33 -9.24 20.42
N SER A 55 5.88 -10.19 19.66
CA SER A 55 6.89 -9.95 18.62
C SER A 55 6.23 -9.57 17.29
N GLY A 56 5.72 -8.35 17.22
CA GLY A 56 5.03 -7.82 16.04
C GLY A 56 5.08 -6.30 15.97
N VAL A 57 4.47 -5.73 14.93
CA VAL A 57 4.38 -4.28 14.75
C VAL A 57 3.34 -3.74 15.71
N SER A 58 3.74 -2.81 16.56
CA SER A 58 2.87 -2.19 17.56
C SER A 58 2.24 -0.90 17.04
N PHE A 59 0.93 -0.81 17.20
CA PHE A 59 0.11 0.36 16.88
C PHE A 59 -0.66 0.83 18.12
N SER A 60 -1.11 2.09 18.12
CA SER A 60 -1.99 2.64 19.15
C SER A 60 -3.20 3.34 18.55
N ASN A 61 -4.30 3.37 19.28
CA ASN A 61 -5.43 4.25 18.97
C ASN A 61 -5.24 5.69 19.48
N ASP A 62 -4.09 5.96 20.10
CA ASP A 62 -3.74 7.24 20.72
C ASP A 62 -2.32 7.65 20.29
N ALA A 63 -2.24 8.78 19.57
CA ALA A 63 -0.99 9.30 19.04
C ALA A 63 -0.02 9.75 20.16
N ASP A 64 -0.54 10.31 21.25
CA ASP A 64 0.27 10.71 22.41
C ASP A 64 0.89 9.48 23.08
N TYR A 65 0.12 8.38 23.19
CA TYR A 65 0.64 7.11 23.70
C TYR A 65 1.80 6.59 22.83
N CYS A 66 1.62 6.59 21.50
CA CYS A 66 2.67 6.16 20.59
C CYS A 66 3.92 7.04 20.66
N ASN A 67 3.77 8.37 20.77
CA ASN A 67 4.89 9.28 20.90
C ASN A 67 5.63 9.09 22.23
N TYR A 68 4.90 8.97 23.34
CA TYR A 68 5.46 8.76 24.67
C TYR A 68 6.29 7.48 24.76
N TYR A 69 5.79 6.38 24.18
CA TYR A 69 6.46 5.09 24.16
C TYR A 69 7.26 4.82 22.88
N ALA A 70 7.53 5.83 22.04
CA ALA A 70 8.43 5.67 20.91
C ALA A 70 9.88 5.48 21.38
N ASN A 71 10.77 5.09 20.47
CA ASN A 71 12.18 4.95 20.82
C ASN A 71 12.79 6.33 21.09
N ASN A 72 13.37 6.51 22.28
CA ASN A 72 14.04 7.74 22.69
C ASN A 72 15.56 7.66 22.43
N SER A 73 16.08 6.59 21.84
CA SER A 73 17.54 6.37 21.65
C SER A 73 18.22 7.37 20.69
N THR A 74 17.50 8.38 20.23
CA THR A 74 18.09 9.55 19.61
C THR A 74 18.04 10.66 20.66
N ASP A 75 19.11 10.80 21.44
CA ASP A 75 19.33 11.91 22.39
C ASP A 75 19.46 13.30 21.71
N LYS A 76 19.03 13.38 20.45
CA LYS A 76 19.00 14.59 19.63
C LYS A 76 17.55 15.00 19.49
N VAL A 77 17.26 16.27 19.78
CA VAL A 77 16.09 16.98 19.25
C VAL A 77 16.00 16.63 17.76
N GLY A 78 15.00 15.86 17.37
CA GLY A 78 15.01 15.11 16.12
C GLY A 78 13.64 15.09 15.47
N ALA A 79 13.63 14.99 14.14
CA ALA A 79 12.41 14.78 13.39
C ALA A 79 11.84 13.39 13.70
N ARG A 80 10.59 13.36 14.17
CA ARG A 80 9.81 12.13 14.35
C ARG A 80 8.68 12.11 13.33
N VAL A 81 8.19 10.91 13.07
CA VAL A 81 7.09 10.72 12.13
C VAL A 81 5.99 9.90 12.79
N ILE A 82 4.78 10.43 12.77
CA ILE A 82 3.57 9.66 13.07
C ILE A 82 3.06 9.08 11.75
N ILE A 83 3.03 7.76 11.66
CA ILE A 83 2.45 7.02 10.55
C ILE A 83 1.01 6.70 10.94
N ILE A 84 0.06 7.21 10.17
CA ILE A 84 -1.36 6.91 10.30
C ILE A 84 -1.65 5.71 9.40
N ASN A 85 -2.07 4.59 9.99
CA ASN A 85 -2.26 3.33 9.29
C ASN A 85 -3.73 2.90 9.34
N THR A 86 -4.22 2.29 8.27
CA THR A 86 -5.39 1.43 8.34
C THR A 86 -4.92 0.01 8.67
N VAL A 87 -5.48 -0.58 9.71
CA VAL A 87 -5.11 -1.90 10.21
C VAL A 87 -6.32 -2.83 10.16
N LEU A 88 -6.13 -4.00 9.56
CA LEU A 88 -7.12 -5.08 9.51
C LEU A 88 -7.23 -5.73 10.89
N MET A 89 -8.46 -5.90 11.36
CA MET A 89 -8.79 -6.47 12.66
C MET A 89 -9.74 -7.65 12.46
N ASN A 90 -9.33 -8.85 12.88
CA ASN A 90 -10.20 -10.01 12.90
C ASN A 90 -10.50 -10.46 14.34
N ASP A 91 -9.68 -11.38 14.87
CA ASP A 91 -9.82 -11.96 16.20
C ASP A 91 -8.77 -11.37 17.14
N THR A 92 -9.21 -10.73 18.21
CA THR A 92 -8.31 -10.09 19.17
C THR A 92 -8.02 -10.98 20.38
N TYR A 93 -6.74 -11.17 20.70
CA TYR A 93 -6.30 -11.77 21.95
C TYR A 93 -5.94 -10.69 22.98
N LEU A 94 -6.69 -10.63 24.08
CA LEU A 94 -6.36 -9.75 25.19
C LEU A 94 -5.23 -10.35 26.03
N THR A 95 -4.10 -9.66 26.09
CA THR A 95 -2.98 -10.11 26.95
C THR A 95 -3.39 -10.11 28.42
N LYS A 96 -3.10 -11.22 29.11
CA LYS A 96 -3.19 -11.25 30.58
C LYS A 96 -2.04 -10.41 31.16
N ARG A 97 -2.20 -9.93 32.41
CA ARG A 97 -1.20 -9.08 33.11
C ARG A 97 0.22 -9.64 32.90
N LEU A 98 1.16 -8.71 32.63
CA LEU A 98 2.56 -9.01 32.34
C LEU A 98 3.16 -9.95 33.37
N ASN A 99 3.38 -11.20 32.99
CA ASN A 99 4.36 -12.02 33.66
C ASN A 99 5.74 -11.59 33.13
N LYS A 100 6.77 -11.61 33.99
CA LYS A 100 8.12 -11.15 33.64
C LYS A 100 8.78 -11.98 32.52
N GLU A 101 8.19 -13.12 32.16
CA GLU A 101 8.69 -14.08 31.18
C GLU A 101 8.02 -13.96 29.80
N ASN A 102 7.50 -12.78 29.43
CA ASN A 102 6.74 -12.54 28.20
C ASN A 102 7.52 -12.93 26.93
N THR A 103 7.34 -14.18 26.49
CA THR A 103 7.87 -14.81 25.26
C THR A 103 6.81 -14.91 24.17
N LEU A 104 5.74 -14.10 24.23
CA LEU A 104 4.63 -14.21 23.28
C LEU A 104 5.07 -13.75 21.88
N CYS A 105 5.62 -14.66 21.08
CA CYS A 105 5.96 -14.34 19.69
C CYS A 105 4.72 -14.21 18.80
N ILE A 106 3.69 -15.03 19.06
CA ILE A 106 2.46 -15.12 18.24
C ILE A 106 1.27 -15.33 19.17
N PRO A 107 0.11 -14.67 18.96
CA PRO A 107 -1.09 -14.86 19.75
C PRO A 107 -1.59 -16.31 19.69
N PRO A 108 -2.17 -16.84 20.77
CA PRO A 108 -2.71 -18.20 20.76
C PRO A 108 -4.01 -18.29 19.95
N GLY A 109 -4.28 -19.47 19.40
CA GLY A 109 -5.53 -19.78 18.70
C GLY A 109 -5.59 -19.15 17.31
N THR A 110 -6.75 -18.59 16.96
CA THR A 110 -7.03 -17.94 15.66
C THR A 110 -6.86 -16.42 15.71
N ALA A 111 -6.45 -15.87 16.85
CA ALA A 111 -6.29 -14.44 17.00
C ALA A 111 -5.21 -13.89 16.07
N ASP A 112 -5.54 -12.83 15.35
CA ASP A 112 -4.65 -12.14 14.41
C ASP A 112 -4.02 -10.88 15.05
N THR A 113 -4.58 -10.44 16.17
CA THR A 113 -4.19 -9.18 16.82
C THR A 113 -4.07 -9.37 18.31
N THR A 114 -2.94 -8.95 18.87
CA THR A 114 -2.80 -8.91 20.33
C THR A 114 -3.11 -7.52 20.85
N VAL A 115 -3.93 -7.44 21.91
CA VAL A 115 -4.33 -6.19 22.54
C VAL A 115 -3.77 -6.10 23.95
N SER A 116 -3.19 -4.95 24.30
CA SER A 116 -2.69 -4.70 25.65
C SER A 116 -3.83 -4.65 26.67
N PRO A 117 -3.57 -4.87 27.97
CA PRO A 117 -4.63 -4.90 28.99
C PRO A 117 -5.32 -3.54 29.18
N ASN A 118 -4.63 -2.45 28.84
CA ASN A 118 -5.17 -1.09 28.88
C ASN A 118 -5.88 -0.69 27.56
N GLY A 119 -5.93 -1.56 26.55
CA GLY A 119 -6.61 -1.30 25.28
C GLY A 119 -5.96 -0.26 24.37
N HIS A 120 -4.75 0.19 24.69
CA HIS A 120 -4.04 1.22 23.92
C HIS A 120 -3.08 0.66 22.87
N VAL A 121 -2.61 -0.58 23.00
CA VAL A 121 -1.65 -1.17 22.06
C VAL A 121 -2.28 -2.34 21.33
N PHE A 122 -2.10 -2.33 20.01
CA PHE A 122 -2.51 -3.39 19.09
C PHE A 122 -1.25 -3.90 18.38
N VAL A 123 -0.98 -5.19 18.48
CA VAL A 123 0.18 -5.83 17.83
C VAL A 123 -0.29 -6.70 16.69
N LYS A 124 0.28 -6.47 15.50
CA LYS A 124 0.05 -7.26 14.28
C LYS A 124 1.32 -8.00 13.91
N TYR A 125 1.15 -9.19 13.32
CA TYR A 125 2.23 -10.15 13.12
C TYR A 125 2.55 -10.39 11.64
N TYR A 126 1.64 -10.00 10.75
CA TYR A 126 1.85 -10.05 9.31
C TYR A 126 2.02 -8.65 8.72
N ASP A 127 2.97 -8.55 7.78
CA ASP A 127 3.38 -7.28 7.17
C ASP A 127 2.25 -6.60 6.37
N PHE A 128 1.31 -7.38 5.84
CA PHE A 128 0.23 -6.89 4.97
C PHE A 128 -1.11 -6.66 5.70
N GLU A 129 -1.14 -6.78 7.02
CA GLU A 129 -2.33 -6.47 7.83
C GLU A 129 -2.48 -4.98 8.14
N SER A 130 -1.51 -4.16 7.71
CA SER A 130 -1.54 -2.72 7.87
C SER A 130 -1.13 -2.01 6.59
N TYR A 131 -1.71 -0.84 6.37
CA TYR A 131 -1.36 0.02 5.25
C TYR A 131 -1.19 1.47 5.72
N PRO A 132 -0.01 2.09 5.49
CA PRO A 132 0.22 3.47 5.86
C PRO A 132 -0.53 4.42 4.92
N LEU A 133 -1.42 5.23 5.48
CA LEU A 133 -2.19 6.27 4.77
C LEU A 133 -1.43 7.59 4.72
N PHE A 134 -0.88 8.03 5.85
CA PHE A 134 -0.27 9.35 6.00
C PHE A 134 0.98 9.29 6.87
N PHE A 135 1.92 10.19 6.57
CA PHE A 135 3.15 10.42 7.33
C PHE A 135 3.12 11.86 7.83
N VAL A 136 3.09 12.04 9.15
CA VAL A 136 3.07 13.36 9.78
C VAL A 136 4.42 13.61 10.44
N TYR A 137 5.21 14.47 9.81
CA TYR A 137 6.52 14.88 10.30
C TYR A 137 6.35 15.98 11.34
N TYR A 138 7.02 15.82 12.48
CA TYR A 138 7.03 16.83 13.52
C TYR A 138 8.39 16.84 14.23
N ARG A 139 8.71 18.00 14.78
CA ARG A 139 9.91 18.16 15.59
C ARG A 139 9.62 17.67 16.99
N TRP A 140 10.35 16.65 17.43
CA TRP A 140 10.25 16.18 18.81
C TRP A 140 11.14 17.03 19.71
N THR A 141 10.58 17.45 20.84
CA THR A 141 11.32 18.13 21.91
C THR A 141 10.99 17.47 23.25
N PRO A 142 11.90 17.50 24.24
CA PRO A 142 11.65 16.93 25.57
C PRO A 142 10.42 17.51 26.27
N GLU A 143 10.05 18.76 25.98
CA GLU A 143 8.87 19.41 26.56
C GLU A 143 7.58 18.69 26.17
N LEU A 144 7.48 18.18 24.94
CA LEU A 144 6.32 17.40 24.48
C LEU A 144 6.14 16.08 25.26
N LEU A 145 7.23 15.50 25.81
CA LEU A 145 7.10 14.34 26.69
C LEU A 145 6.49 14.72 28.04
N ASN A 146 6.86 15.88 28.57
CA ASN A 146 6.37 16.37 29.86
C ASN A 146 4.88 16.76 29.78
N GLU A 147 4.41 17.14 28.60
CA GLU A 147 3.00 17.43 28.31
C GLU A 147 2.16 16.17 28.04
N SER A 148 2.80 15.01 27.86
CA SER A 148 2.09 13.76 27.60
C SER A 148 1.24 13.36 28.80
N LYS A 149 0.00 12.95 28.56
CA LYS A 149 -0.88 12.45 29.65
C LYS A 149 -0.41 11.12 30.24
N PHE A 150 0.54 10.46 29.58
CA PHE A 150 1.18 9.23 30.05
C PHE A 150 2.46 9.50 30.86
N PHE A 151 2.89 10.77 30.94
CA PHE A 151 3.97 11.19 31.80
C PHE A 151 3.49 11.17 33.26
N ILE A 152 3.70 10.04 33.93
CA ILE A 152 3.48 9.93 35.36
C ILE A 152 4.73 10.52 36.03
N ILE A 153 4.59 11.73 36.57
CA ILE A 153 5.64 12.33 37.38
C ILE A 153 5.85 11.41 38.58
N LYS A 154 7.01 10.74 38.66
CA LYS A 154 7.44 9.96 39.82
C LYS A 154 7.86 10.87 41.00
N THR A 155 7.15 11.97 41.24
CA THR A 155 7.61 13.03 42.13
C THR A 155 7.50 12.71 43.61
N GLU A 156 6.66 11.76 44.04
CA GLU A 156 6.55 11.49 45.49
C GLU A 156 7.61 10.52 46.04
N GLN A 157 8.23 9.67 45.22
CA GLN A 157 9.25 8.73 45.72
C GLN A 157 10.70 9.21 45.55
N MET A 158 11.00 10.04 44.53
CA MET A 158 12.37 10.48 44.26
C MET A 158 12.77 11.76 45.02
N LEU A 159 11.82 12.64 45.36
CA LEU A 159 12.13 13.86 46.13
C LEU A 159 12.49 13.54 47.60
N CYS A 160 12.02 12.43 48.17
CA CYS A 160 12.41 12.02 49.52
C CYS A 160 13.85 11.48 49.60
N GLU A 161 14.41 10.98 48.49
CA GLU A 161 15.76 10.41 48.46
C GLU A 161 16.83 11.50 48.25
N GLN A 162 16.55 12.51 47.42
CA GLN A 162 17.47 13.64 47.21
C GLN A 162 17.56 14.62 48.39
N VAL A 163 16.53 14.69 49.25
CA VAL A 163 16.58 15.48 50.50
C VAL A 163 17.39 14.76 51.60
N ALA A 164 17.55 13.43 51.51
CA ALA A 164 18.35 12.66 52.48
C ALA A 164 19.87 12.86 52.27
N ASP A 165 20.33 13.01 51.03
CA ASP A 165 21.76 13.15 50.71
C ASP A 165 22.33 14.54 51.04
N LEU A 166 21.49 15.58 51.06
CA LEU A 166 21.90 16.94 51.43
C LEU A 166 22.15 17.12 52.94
N HIS A 167 21.69 16.20 53.80
CA HIS A 167 21.95 16.27 55.25
C HIS A 167 23.31 15.65 55.66
N ILE A 168 23.98 14.89 54.79
CA ILE A 168 25.24 14.20 55.14
C ILE A 168 26.47 15.07 54.78
N ALA A 169 26.34 16.01 53.83
CA ALA A 169 27.46 16.83 53.35
C ALA A 169 27.76 18.10 54.19
N GLU A 170 26.96 18.41 55.22
CA GLU A 170 27.15 19.61 56.07
C GLU A 170 27.97 19.36 57.36
N SER A 171 28.47 18.13 57.57
CA SER A 171 29.17 17.73 58.80
C SER A 171 30.71 17.70 58.73
N SER A 172 31.34 18.07 57.61
CA SER A 172 32.80 17.88 57.41
C SER A 172 33.64 19.16 57.28
N THR A 173 33.32 20.24 58.00
CA THR A 173 34.10 21.50 57.96
C THR A 173 34.62 21.97 59.32
N LEU A 174 34.93 21.06 60.24
CA LEU A 174 35.48 21.40 61.56
C LEU A 174 36.70 20.56 61.98
N GLN A 175 37.69 20.41 61.09
CA GLN A 175 38.98 19.87 61.54
C GLN A 175 40.16 20.29 60.65
N ARG A 176 40.68 21.51 60.88
CA ARG A 176 42.13 21.83 60.76
C ARG A 176 42.44 23.28 61.12
N ARG A 177 42.38 23.58 62.42
CA ARG A 177 43.03 24.76 63.03
C ARG A 177 43.97 24.31 64.15
N SER A 178 45.21 24.02 63.80
CA SER A 178 46.39 24.20 64.66
C SER A 178 47.60 24.00 63.74
N ARG A 179 48.49 24.98 63.56
CA ARG A 179 49.60 25.25 64.47
C ARG A 179 50.28 26.55 64.03
N SER A 180 50.35 27.53 64.92
CA SER A 180 50.97 28.83 64.72
C SER A 180 52.16 29.01 65.65
N ALA A 181 53.35 28.62 65.20
CA ALA A 181 54.64 29.00 65.80
C ALA A 181 55.79 28.85 64.78
N SER A 182 55.63 29.40 63.58
CA SER A 182 56.69 29.47 62.54
C SER A 182 56.42 30.63 61.58
N LYS A 183 56.05 31.80 62.12
CA LYS A 183 55.58 32.96 61.31
C LYS A 183 56.61 34.08 61.13
N GLN A 184 57.74 34.08 61.85
CA GLN A 184 58.67 35.22 61.83
C GLN A 184 59.99 34.95 61.07
N ARG A 185 60.47 33.70 61.02
CA ARG A 185 61.62 33.31 60.17
C ARG A 185 61.23 33.14 58.69
N ARG A 186 59.99 32.69 58.41
CA ARG A 186 59.40 32.64 57.06
C ARG A 186 59.28 34.01 56.39
N ARG A 187 59.12 35.11 57.13
CA ARG A 187 58.94 36.46 56.54
C ARG A 187 60.20 37.02 55.87
N ARG A 188 61.41 36.62 56.30
CA ARG A 188 62.67 37.06 55.68
C ARG A 188 63.08 36.18 54.49
N GLN A 189 62.92 34.85 54.60
CA GLN A 189 63.10 33.94 53.46
C GLN A 189 62.05 34.18 52.35
N ARG A 190 60.81 34.53 52.70
CA ARG A 190 59.76 34.90 51.72
C ARG A 190 60.06 36.17 50.93
N ARG A 191 60.86 37.10 51.44
CA ARG A 191 61.19 38.34 50.68
C ARG A 191 62.32 38.11 49.67
N ALA A 192 63.25 37.20 49.94
CA ALA A 192 64.25 36.77 48.98
C ALA A 192 63.67 35.78 47.95
N ALA A 193 62.82 34.83 48.41
CA ALA A 193 62.05 33.96 47.52
C ALA A 193 61.09 34.78 46.65
N ALA A 194 60.30 35.70 47.20
CA ALA A 194 59.38 36.52 46.40
C ALA A 194 60.07 37.41 45.35
N LYS A 195 61.36 37.75 45.52
CA LYS A 195 62.12 38.49 44.49
C LYS A 195 62.60 37.57 43.36
N ALA A 196 63.07 36.36 43.70
CA ALA A 196 63.40 35.34 42.70
C ALA A 196 62.15 34.80 42.00
N ASP A 197 61.05 34.64 42.73
CA ASP A 197 59.74 34.21 42.20
C ASP A 197 59.13 35.31 41.31
N ALA A 198 59.36 36.59 41.59
CA ALA A 198 58.91 37.69 40.73
C ALA A 198 59.73 37.81 39.42
N GLU A 199 61.05 37.60 39.46
CA GLU A 199 61.87 37.56 38.22
C GLU A 199 61.62 36.28 37.40
N ALA A 200 61.36 35.15 38.06
CA ALA A 200 60.93 33.92 37.40
C ALA A 200 59.52 34.05 36.80
N ALA A 201 58.58 34.72 37.51
CA ALA A 201 57.26 35.02 36.99
C ALA A 201 57.33 35.95 35.78
N ALA A 202 58.13 37.02 35.81
CA ALA A 202 58.26 37.91 34.66
C ALA A 202 58.88 37.23 33.42
N ARG A 203 59.80 36.27 33.61
CA ARG A 203 60.32 35.46 32.50
C ARG A 203 59.31 34.43 31.99
N ALA A 204 58.53 33.82 32.89
CA ALA A 204 57.47 32.90 32.53
C ALA A 204 56.33 33.62 31.79
N ASP A 205 55.98 34.83 32.21
CA ASP A 205 54.96 35.66 31.55
C ASP A 205 55.42 36.02 30.13
N ALA A 206 56.66 36.48 29.94
CA ALA A 206 57.20 36.79 28.62
C ALA A 206 57.36 35.54 27.71
N GLU A 207 57.72 34.38 28.27
CA GLU A 207 57.78 33.13 27.51
C GLU A 207 56.37 32.59 27.17
N SER A 208 55.38 32.83 28.04
CA SER A 208 53.99 32.46 27.77
C SER A 208 53.35 33.35 26.70
N GLU A 209 53.70 34.64 26.66
CA GLU A 209 53.22 35.59 25.66
C GLU A 209 53.79 35.25 24.27
N ALA A 210 55.11 34.98 24.18
CA ALA A 210 55.74 34.55 22.92
C ALA A 210 55.22 33.19 22.43
N ARG A 211 54.88 32.26 23.34
CA ARG A 211 54.22 30.99 22.96
C ARG A 211 52.78 31.20 22.50
N ALA A 212 52.04 32.10 23.13
CA ALA A 212 50.67 32.41 22.74
C ALA A 212 50.62 33.05 21.34
N ASP A 213 51.55 33.93 21.02
CA ASP A 213 51.63 34.55 19.69
C ASP A 213 51.98 33.51 18.61
N ALA A 214 52.94 32.62 18.88
CA ALA A 214 53.31 31.55 17.95
C ALA A 214 52.20 30.50 17.77
N GLU A 215 51.46 30.19 18.84
CA GLU A 215 50.31 29.27 18.79
C GLU A 215 49.12 29.90 18.05
N ALA A 216 48.90 31.21 18.19
CA ALA A 216 47.87 31.93 17.45
C ALA A 216 48.17 31.96 15.93
N GLU A 217 49.44 32.16 15.54
CA GLU A 217 49.85 32.13 14.14
C GLU A 217 49.70 30.72 13.53
N ALA A 218 50.14 29.68 14.24
CA ALA A 218 49.97 28.29 13.80
C ALA A 218 48.49 27.86 13.71
N ASN A 219 47.64 28.32 14.63
CA ASN A 219 46.21 28.03 14.56
C ASN A 219 45.51 28.75 13.40
N ALA A 220 45.96 29.97 13.04
CA ALA A 220 45.42 30.69 11.89
C ALA A 220 45.73 29.97 10.56
N GLU A 221 46.96 29.47 10.38
CA GLU A 221 47.33 28.69 9.19
C GLU A 221 46.51 27.39 9.08
N LEU A 222 46.26 26.70 10.20
CA LEU A 222 45.43 25.50 10.23
C LEU A 222 43.95 25.78 9.94
N GLU A 223 43.43 26.93 10.36
CA GLU A 223 42.05 27.34 10.06
C GLU A 223 41.86 27.62 8.57
N ASP A 224 42.84 28.26 7.92
CA ASP A 224 42.81 28.52 6.47
C ASP A 224 42.89 27.21 5.65
N GLU A 225 43.79 26.29 6.01
CA GLU A 225 43.87 24.96 5.36
C GLU A 225 42.58 24.15 5.55
N ALA A 226 41.98 24.19 6.75
CA ALA A 226 40.72 23.52 7.03
C ALA A 226 39.55 24.13 6.25
N ALA A 227 39.54 25.45 6.04
CA ALA A 227 38.54 26.13 5.24
C ALA A 227 38.63 25.74 3.75
N GLU A 228 39.83 25.63 3.20
CA GLU A 228 40.06 25.21 1.82
C GLU A 228 39.65 23.74 1.60
N ALA A 229 40.07 22.83 2.47
CA ALA A 229 39.68 21.42 2.40
C ALA A 229 38.16 21.22 2.52
N LYS A 230 37.49 22.03 3.34
CA LYS A 230 36.02 22.01 3.45
C LYS A 230 35.35 22.50 2.18
N ALA A 231 35.87 23.55 1.55
CA ALA A 231 35.32 24.07 0.30
C ALA A 231 35.45 23.06 -0.86
N GLU A 232 36.57 22.34 -0.93
CA GLU A 232 36.77 21.25 -1.89
C GLU A 232 35.79 20.09 -1.65
N ALA A 233 35.64 19.64 -0.40
CA ALA A 233 34.69 18.58 -0.06
C ALA A 233 33.23 18.97 -0.34
N ASP A 234 32.84 20.22 -0.07
CA ASP A 234 31.50 20.74 -0.37
C ASP A 234 31.25 20.81 -1.90
N ALA A 235 32.29 21.12 -2.69
CA ALA A 235 32.20 21.13 -4.16
C ALA A 235 32.04 19.72 -4.74
N GLU A 236 32.83 18.75 -4.25
CA GLU A 236 32.71 17.34 -4.65
C GLU A 236 31.34 16.76 -4.26
N ALA A 237 30.86 17.04 -3.05
CA ALA A 237 29.55 16.60 -2.60
C ALA A 237 28.44 17.17 -3.49
N LYS A 238 28.55 18.44 -3.89
CA LYS A 238 27.60 19.07 -4.81
C LYS A 238 27.61 18.37 -6.17
N GLU A 239 28.77 18.11 -6.76
CA GLU A 239 28.88 17.42 -8.04
C GLU A 239 28.28 16.00 -7.98
N GLN A 240 28.52 15.26 -6.90
CA GLN A 240 27.93 13.94 -6.69
C GLN A 240 26.40 13.99 -6.60
N THR A 241 25.84 14.96 -5.86
CA THR A 241 24.39 15.12 -5.77
C THR A 241 23.74 15.49 -7.11
N GLU A 242 24.41 16.32 -7.93
CA GLU A 242 23.93 16.67 -9.27
C GLU A 242 24.00 15.46 -10.22
N ALA A 243 25.07 14.66 -10.14
CA ALA A 243 25.20 13.42 -10.91
C ALA A 243 24.14 12.37 -10.53
N GLU A 244 23.88 12.19 -9.23
CA GLU A 244 22.82 11.30 -8.73
C GLU A 244 21.43 11.77 -9.19
N ALA A 245 21.14 13.07 -9.13
CA ALA A 245 19.89 13.64 -9.61
C ALA A 245 19.70 13.41 -11.12
N ALA A 246 20.77 13.57 -11.92
CA ALA A 246 20.74 13.29 -13.35
C ALA A 246 20.49 11.80 -13.65
N ALA A 247 21.11 10.89 -12.89
CA ALA A 247 20.91 9.45 -13.01
C ALA A 247 19.47 9.03 -12.66
N LEU A 248 18.88 9.59 -11.59
CA LEU A 248 17.48 9.37 -11.24
C LEU A 248 16.53 9.86 -12.35
N LEU A 249 16.80 11.03 -12.93
CA LEU A 249 16.00 11.57 -14.04
C LEU A 249 16.09 10.68 -15.30
N GLN A 250 17.25 10.09 -15.57
CA GLN A 250 17.42 9.11 -16.64
C GLN A 250 16.65 7.81 -16.36
N CYS A 251 16.68 7.32 -15.12
CA CYS A 251 15.92 6.13 -14.70
C CYS A 251 14.41 6.35 -14.87
N HIS A 252 13.88 7.49 -14.41
CA HIS A 252 12.47 7.86 -14.57
C HIS A 252 12.06 7.90 -16.06
N ARG A 253 12.88 8.54 -16.91
CA ARG A 253 12.62 8.56 -18.37
C ARG A 253 12.55 7.17 -18.97
N GLN A 254 13.43 6.25 -18.58
CA GLN A 254 13.39 4.87 -19.06
C GLN A 254 12.14 4.13 -18.55
N TYR A 255 11.74 4.36 -17.31
CA TYR A 255 10.51 3.81 -16.75
C TYR A 255 9.27 4.27 -17.53
N ASP A 256 9.15 5.56 -17.82
CA ASP A 256 8.05 6.12 -18.60
C ASP A 256 7.98 5.53 -20.02
N ILE A 257 9.14 5.37 -20.68
CA ILE A 257 9.22 4.73 -22.00
C ILE A 257 8.73 3.28 -21.92
N LYS A 258 9.13 2.51 -20.89
CA LYS A 258 8.66 1.13 -20.69
C LYS A 258 7.15 1.08 -20.46
N GLN A 259 6.62 1.95 -19.60
CA GLN A 259 5.18 2.04 -19.33
C GLN A 259 4.39 2.42 -20.59
N ARG A 260 4.87 3.39 -21.37
CA ARG A 260 4.25 3.78 -22.65
C ARG A 260 4.25 2.62 -23.65
N ARG A 261 5.35 1.89 -23.79
CA ARG A 261 5.43 0.69 -24.65
C ARG A 261 4.44 -0.38 -24.22
N GLN A 262 4.29 -0.63 -22.92
CA GLN A 262 3.34 -1.60 -22.41
C GLN A 262 1.89 -1.19 -22.68
N ARG A 263 1.55 0.10 -22.49
CA ARG A 263 0.22 0.65 -22.83
C ARG A 263 -0.08 0.50 -24.32
N LEU A 264 0.88 0.82 -25.20
CA LEU A 264 0.73 0.66 -26.65
C LEU A 264 0.55 -0.80 -27.06
N ARG A 265 1.29 -1.74 -26.46
CA ARG A 265 1.11 -3.19 -26.71
C ARG A 265 -0.30 -3.67 -26.31
N ARG A 266 -0.79 -3.24 -25.16
CA ARG A 266 -2.15 -3.57 -24.70
C ARG A 266 -3.22 -2.97 -25.62
N ALA A 267 -3.03 -1.73 -26.06
CA ALA A 267 -3.94 -1.08 -27.00
C ALA A 267 -3.96 -1.78 -28.37
N ALA A 268 -2.79 -2.18 -28.88
CA ALA A 268 -2.68 -2.93 -30.14
C ALA A 268 -3.35 -4.30 -30.06
N SER A 269 -3.08 -5.07 -29.00
CA SER A 269 -3.71 -6.38 -28.78
C SER A 269 -5.23 -6.27 -28.62
N LYS A 270 -5.73 -5.21 -27.96
CA LYS A 270 -7.16 -4.95 -27.88
C LYS A 270 -7.76 -4.63 -29.26
N ALA A 271 -7.10 -3.79 -30.04
CA ALA A 271 -7.58 -3.43 -31.38
C ALA A 271 -7.62 -4.64 -32.33
N GLU A 272 -6.65 -5.55 -32.21
CA GLU A 272 -6.63 -6.82 -32.95
C GLU A 272 -7.81 -7.71 -32.55
N ALA A 273 -8.05 -7.90 -31.24
CA ALA A 273 -9.20 -8.66 -30.76
C ALA A 273 -10.55 -8.05 -31.18
N ASP A 274 -10.68 -6.73 -31.13
CA ASP A 274 -11.90 -6.02 -31.58
C ASP A 274 -12.11 -6.19 -33.10
N ALA A 275 -11.03 -6.26 -33.90
CA ALA A 275 -11.10 -6.51 -35.34
C ALA A 275 -11.50 -7.96 -35.66
N GLU A 276 -10.91 -8.95 -34.97
CA GLU A 276 -11.28 -10.37 -35.09
C GLU A 276 -12.74 -10.61 -34.71
N ALA A 277 -13.21 -9.99 -33.61
CA ALA A 277 -14.60 -10.09 -33.18
C ALA A 277 -15.55 -9.52 -34.25
N LYS A 278 -15.19 -8.39 -34.86
CA LYS A 278 -15.98 -7.80 -35.95
C LYS A 278 -16.04 -8.73 -37.16
N GLU A 279 -14.91 -9.30 -37.59
CA GLU A 279 -14.86 -10.25 -38.70
C GLU A 279 -15.73 -11.49 -38.43
N GLN A 280 -15.70 -12.03 -37.21
CA GLN A 280 -16.55 -13.15 -36.82
C GLN A 280 -18.05 -12.80 -36.90
N THR A 281 -18.44 -11.63 -36.39
CA THR A 281 -19.86 -11.20 -36.45
C THR A 281 -20.35 -10.99 -37.88
N GLU A 282 -19.50 -10.46 -38.77
CA GLU A 282 -19.83 -10.30 -40.19
C GLU A 282 -19.93 -11.66 -40.90
N ALA A 283 -19.05 -12.61 -40.58
CA ALA A 283 -19.09 -13.98 -41.10
C ALA A 283 -20.36 -14.73 -40.64
N GLU A 284 -20.75 -14.61 -39.38
CA GLU A 284 -21.99 -15.19 -38.85
C GLU A 284 -23.23 -14.60 -39.51
N ALA A 285 -23.28 -13.28 -39.69
CA ALA A 285 -24.37 -12.60 -40.40
C ALA A 285 -24.47 -13.07 -41.85
N ALA A 286 -23.35 -13.23 -42.55
CA ALA A 286 -23.30 -13.74 -43.91
C ALA A 286 -23.81 -15.20 -44.01
N ALA A 287 -23.43 -16.05 -43.04
CA ALA A 287 -23.89 -17.44 -42.96
C ALA A 287 -25.40 -17.53 -42.72
N LEU A 288 -25.96 -16.69 -41.84
CA LEU A 288 -27.40 -16.60 -41.62
C LEU A 288 -28.15 -16.15 -42.88
N LEU A 289 -27.63 -15.16 -43.60
CA LEU A 289 -28.22 -14.69 -44.86
C LEU A 289 -28.21 -15.79 -45.94
N GLN A 290 -27.14 -16.61 -45.99
CA GLN A 290 -27.07 -17.76 -46.88
C GLN A 290 -28.10 -18.84 -46.49
N CYS A 291 -28.25 -19.12 -45.19
CA CYS A 291 -29.24 -20.07 -44.69
C CYS A 291 -30.67 -19.63 -45.07
N HIS A 292 -31.00 -18.35 -44.87
CA HIS A 292 -32.31 -17.79 -45.24
C HIS A 292 -32.58 -17.91 -46.74
N ARG A 293 -31.58 -17.57 -47.58
CA ARG A 293 -31.69 -17.74 -49.05
C ARG A 293 -31.97 -19.19 -49.44
N GLN A 294 -31.29 -20.15 -48.82
CA GLN A 294 -31.56 -21.57 -49.09
C GLN A 294 -32.96 -22.00 -48.62
N TYR A 295 -33.41 -21.50 -47.48
CA TYR A 295 -34.77 -21.74 -46.98
C TYR A 295 -35.83 -21.22 -47.96
N ASP A 296 -35.69 -19.99 -48.45
CA ASP A 296 -36.61 -19.40 -49.43
C ASP A 296 -36.66 -20.20 -50.73
N ILE A 297 -35.50 -20.65 -51.22
CA ILE A 297 -35.42 -21.52 -52.40
C ILE A 297 -36.18 -22.83 -52.16
N LYS A 298 -36.01 -23.46 -50.99
CA LYS A 298 -36.73 -24.70 -50.63
C LYS A 298 -38.24 -24.45 -50.58
N GLN A 299 -38.67 -23.36 -49.93
CA GLN A 299 -40.08 -22.99 -49.85
C GLN A 299 -40.69 -22.72 -51.23
N ARG A 300 -39.99 -21.99 -52.10
CA ARG A 300 -40.41 -21.74 -53.48
C ARG A 300 -40.55 -23.04 -54.27
N ARG A 301 -39.58 -23.96 -54.15
CA ARG A 301 -39.66 -25.30 -54.78
C ARG A 301 -40.87 -26.09 -54.29
N GLN A 302 -41.16 -26.07 -52.99
CA GLN A 302 -42.33 -26.77 -52.44
C GLN A 302 -43.65 -26.17 -52.93
N ARG A 303 -43.75 -24.83 -53.02
CA ARG A 303 -44.92 -24.15 -53.58
C ARG A 303 -45.13 -24.50 -55.05
N LEU A 304 -44.06 -24.50 -55.86
CA LEU A 304 -44.12 -24.89 -57.27
C LEU A 304 -44.56 -26.35 -57.45
N ARG A 305 -44.06 -27.27 -56.62
CA ARG A 305 -44.51 -28.68 -56.63
C ARG A 305 -45.99 -28.82 -56.32
N ARG A 306 -46.49 -28.11 -55.30
CA ARG A 306 -47.92 -28.08 -54.94
C ARG A 306 -48.78 -27.50 -56.06
N ALA A 307 -48.32 -26.43 -56.70
CA ALA A 307 -49.02 -25.81 -57.82
C ALA A 307 -49.08 -26.74 -59.05
N ALA A 308 -47.97 -27.42 -59.37
CA ALA A 308 -47.93 -28.41 -60.45
C ALA A 308 -48.90 -29.58 -60.20
N PHE A 309 -48.87 -30.15 -58.99
CA PHE A 309 -49.80 -31.22 -58.60
C PHE A 309 -51.27 -30.76 -58.69
N LYS A 310 -51.57 -29.52 -58.27
CA LYS A 310 -52.92 -28.95 -58.38
C LYS A 310 -53.35 -28.79 -59.85
N ALA A 311 -52.45 -28.31 -60.71
CA ALA A 311 -52.74 -28.13 -62.13
C ALA A 311 -52.98 -29.46 -62.86
N GLU A 312 -52.23 -30.51 -62.50
CA GLU A 312 -52.42 -31.88 -63.00
C GLU A 312 -53.79 -32.43 -62.59
N ALA A 313 -54.16 -32.29 -61.32
CA ALA A 313 -55.49 -32.69 -60.84
C ALA A 313 -56.63 -31.91 -61.51
N GLU A 314 -56.46 -30.60 -61.76
CA GLU A 314 -57.43 -29.78 -62.48
C GLU A 314 -57.57 -30.20 -63.95
N SER A 315 -56.46 -30.58 -64.61
CA SER A 315 -56.43 -31.15 -65.95
C SER A 315 -57.18 -32.48 -66.03
N GLU A 316 -56.88 -33.42 -65.13
CA GLU A 316 -57.57 -34.73 -65.06
C GLU A 316 -59.07 -34.56 -64.80
N ALA A 317 -59.45 -33.64 -63.90
CA ALA A 317 -60.85 -33.33 -63.62
C ALA A 317 -61.56 -32.73 -64.85
N ALA A 318 -60.88 -31.88 -65.62
CA ALA A 318 -61.41 -31.30 -66.85
C ALA A 318 -61.62 -32.37 -67.94
N GLU A 319 -60.69 -33.30 -68.11
CA GLU A 319 -60.81 -34.43 -69.04
C GLU A 319 -61.96 -35.38 -68.64
N ALA A 320 -62.04 -35.74 -67.35
CA ALA A 320 -63.14 -36.54 -66.82
C ALA A 320 -64.51 -35.86 -67.03
N ALA A 321 -64.57 -34.54 -66.84
CA ALA A 321 -65.78 -33.76 -67.11
C ALA A 321 -66.15 -33.73 -68.60
N ASP A 322 -65.18 -33.68 -69.52
CA ASP A 322 -65.45 -33.76 -70.97
C ASP A 322 -65.93 -35.16 -71.38
N LEU A 323 -65.31 -36.23 -70.85
CA LEU A 323 -65.75 -37.61 -71.05
C LEU A 323 -67.21 -37.81 -70.60
N LEU A 324 -67.57 -37.29 -69.42
CA LEU A 324 -68.96 -37.31 -68.93
C LEU A 324 -69.91 -36.54 -69.86
N ARG A 325 -69.48 -35.38 -70.40
CA ARG A 325 -70.29 -34.65 -71.39
C ARG A 325 -70.47 -35.46 -72.68
N ARG A 326 -69.43 -36.11 -73.18
CA ARG A 326 -69.48 -36.99 -74.36
C ARG A 326 -70.42 -38.17 -74.13
N GLN A 327 -70.34 -38.81 -72.96
CA GLN A 327 -71.22 -39.91 -72.58
C GLN A 327 -72.69 -39.47 -72.53
N ARG A 328 -72.99 -38.34 -71.87
CA ARG A 328 -74.35 -37.78 -71.84
C ARG A 328 -74.90 -37.47 -73.24
N ARG A 329 -74.06 -36.96 -74.15
CA ARG A 329 -74.45 -36.73 -75.55
C ARG A 329 -74.75 -38.04 -76.29
N TYR A 330 -73.93 -39.07 -76.06
CA TYR A 330 -74.14 -40.41 -76.62
C TYR A 330 -75.46 -41.02 -76.12
N ASP A 331 -75.69 -41.02 -74.81
CA ASP A 331 -76.90 -41.57 -74.21
C ASP A 331 -78.15 -40.81 -74.66
N SER A 332 -78.06 -39.49 -74.81
CA SER A 332 -79.15 -38.66 -75.37
C SER A 332 -79.46 -39.04 -76.82
N LYS A 333 -78.44 -39.26 -77.66
CA LYS A 333 -78.63 -39.75 -79.05
C LYS A 333 -79.28 -41.13 -79.08
N GLN A 334 -78.80 -42.07 -78.26
CA GLN A 334 -79.39 -43.41 -78.13
C GLN A 334 -80.85 -43.35 -77.68
N ARG A 335 -81.16 -42.51 -76.68
CA ARG A 335 -82.53 -42.27 -76.21
C ARG A 335 -83.43 -41.73 -77.32
N ARG A 336 -82.96 -40.75 -78.11
CA ARG A 336 -83.69 -40.21 -79.28
C ARG A 336 -83.94 -41.29 -80.34
N GLN A 337 -82.95 -42.12 -80.65
CA GLN A 337 -83.11 -43.23 -81.59
C GLN A 337 -84.13 -44.27 -81.10
N ARG A 338 -84.08 -44.65 -79.82
CA ARG A 338 -85.07 -45.56 -79.22
C ARG A 338 -86.48 -44.99 -79.27
N LEU A 339 -86.65 -43.71 -78.94
CA LEU A 339 -87.94 -43.01 -79.02
C LEU A 339 -88.45 -42.94 -80.47
N SER A 340 -87.59 -42.62 -81.44
CA SER A 340 -87.95 -42.61 -82.87
C SER A 340 -88.36 -44.00 -83.37
N ARG A 341 -87.61 -45.05 -83.01
CA ARG A 341 -87.99 -46.44 -83.36
C ARG A 341 -89.30 -46.85 -82.71
N ALA A 342 -89.54 -46.46 -81.46
CA ALA A 342 -90.80 -46.74 -80.77
C ALA A 342 -91.98 -46.01 -81.44
N ALA A 343 -91.80 -44.75 -81.84
CA ALA A 343 -92.80 -43.98 -82.58
C ALA A 343 -93.11 -44.61 -83.95
N ALA A 344 -92.09 -44.95 -84.74
CA ALA A 344 -92.27 -45.64 -86.03
C ALA A 344 -92.97 -47.00 -85.88
N LYS A 345 -92.66 -47.74 -84.81
CA LYS A 345 -93.35 -49.01 -84.51
C LYS A 345 -94.82 -48.80 -84.16
N ALA A 346 -95.16 -47.71 -83.46
CA ALA A 346 -96.54 -47.34 -83.16
C ALA A 346 -97.33 -46.93 -84.42
N GLU A 347 -96.71 -46.22 -85.37
CA GLU A 347 -97.35 -45.86 -86.65
C GLU A 347 -97.67 -47.08 -87.53
N VAL A 348 -96.85 -48.14 -87.51
CA VAL A 348 -97.09 -49.39 -88.26
C VAL A 348 -98.21 -50.25 -87.64
N THR A 349 -98.61 -49.98 -86.39
CA THR A 349 -99.67 -50.73 -85.68
C THR A 349 -101.04 -50.05 -85.69
N MET A 350 -101.16 -48.88 -86.31
CA MET A 350 -102.44 -48.24 -86.68
C MET A 350 -102.73 -48.49 -88.16
#